data_AF-A0A0H5SBE4-F1
#
_entry.id   AF-A0A0H5SBE4-F1
#
_cell.length_a   1.000
_cell.length_b   1.000
_cell.length_c   1.000
_cell.angle_alpha   90.00
_cell.angle_beta   90.00
_cell.angle_gamma   90.00
#
_symmetry.space_group_name_H-M   'P 1'
#
loop_
_entity.id
_entity.type
_entity.pdbx_description
1 polymer ?
#
loop_
_entity_poly.entity_id
_entity_poly.type
_entity_poly.pdbx_seq_one_letter_code
_entity_poly.pdbx_strand_id
1 'polypeptide(L)'
;MLAAGDWKVAWWAAAAVAVVLGACAWSMPGVPHGNPTAPAADARPPHGAFTLLLTSYTLEGIGYIIAGTFLVAAVAQGAPPWLGGSTWLVVGLATVPSAALWAALSGRWSHPMLLMAALALQAVGIAVAGALGGVTAALVGAVLFGGTFIGVSTLALAAGRLLRYPRAVALLTTGYSVGQILGPLVVAPLLHHGFGPALLVGAVVVLAAAAVSGVMRIVVRHPGIGGAQHEIACTSGELVDHGEHGRAGLATTPDQRPRP
;
A
#
# COMPACT_ATOMS: atom_id res chain seq x y z
N MET A 1 10.05 -26.78 -31.34
CA MET A 1 11.36 -26.25 -30.91
C MET A 1 11.44 -24.72 -31.09
N LEU A 2 10.57 -23.95 -30.43
CA LEU A 2 10.59 -22.47 -30.47
C LEU A 2 10.70 -21.83 -29.07
N ALA A 3 11.03 -22.61 -28.04
CA ALA A 3 10.87 -22.17 -26.64
C ALA A 3 12.19 -21.79 -25.93
N ALA A 4 13.35 -21.79 -26.61
CA ALA A 4 14.66 -21.55 -25.97
C ALA A 4 15.54 -20.48 -26.64
N GLY A 5 15.20 -20.00 -27.84
CA GLY A 5 15.77 -18.79 -28.45
C GLY A 5 14.61 -17.84 -28.67
N ASP A 6 14.49 -16.70 -28.03
CA ASP A 6 15.55 -15.74 -27.77
C ASP A 6 15.04 -14.85 -26.64
N TRP A 7 15.47 -15.11 -25.40
CA TRP A 7 15.06 -14.29 -24.25
C TRP A 7 15.31 -12.79 -24.56
N LYS A 8 16.36 -12.49 -25.34
CA LYS A 8 16.65 -11.13 -25.83
C LYS A 8 15.51 -10.57 -26.67
N VAL A 9 14.91 -11.35 -27.58
CA VAL A 9 13.74 -10.93 -28.36
C VAL A 9 12.54 -10.66 -27.45
N ALA A 10 12.31 -11.48 -26.43
CA ALA A 10 11.25 -11.23 -25.45
C ALA A 10 11.50 -9.90 -24.69
N TRP A 11 12.74 -9.63 -24.28
CA TRP A 11 13.13 -8.37 -23.64
C TRP A 11 13.01 -7.17 -24.57
N TRP A 12 13.44 -7.29 -25.83
CA TRP A 12 13.31 -6.22 -26.82
C TRP A 12 11.86 -5.95 -27.19
N ALA A 13 11.04 -6.99 -27.35
CA ALA A 13 9.61 -6.85 -27.56
C ALA A 13 8.92 -6.17 -26.37
N ALA A 14 9.25 -6.58 -25.13
CA ALA A 14 8.76 -5.92 -23.92
C ALA A 14 9.19 -4.46 -23.85
N ALA A 15 10.44 -4.14 -24.20
CA ALA A 15 10.95 -2.77 -24.25
C ALA A 15 10.20 -1.93 -25.31
N ALA A 16 9.98 -2.47 -26.50
CA ALA A 16 9.23 -1.80 -27.56
C ALA A 16 7.77 -1.50 -27.12
N VAL A 17 7.10 -2.49 -26.53
CA VAL A 17 5.74 -2.30 -25.98
C VAL A 17 5.74 -1.26 -24.86
N ALA A 18 6.71 -1.29 -23.95
CA ALA A 18 6.84 -0.31 -22.88
C ALA A 18 7.07 1.12 -23.41
N VAL A 19 7.88 1.29 -24.46
CA VAL A 19 8.10 2.58 -25.12
C VAL A 19 6.81 3.09 -25.76
N VAL A 20 6.07 2.23 -26.49
CA VAL A 20 4.80 2.62 -27.11
C VAL A 20 3.78 3.04 -26.03
N LEU A 21 3.59 2.22 -25.00
CA LEU A 21 2.69 2.53 -23.90
C LEU A 21 3.11 3.79 -23.14
N GLY A 22 4.42 3.98 -22.92
CA GLY A 22 4.98 5.16 -22.28
C GLY A 22 4.77 6.43 -23.10
N ALA A 23 4.95 6.37 -24.43
CA ALA A 23 4.68 7.49 -25.34
C ALA A 23 3.19 7.85 -25.38
N CYS A 24 2.31 6.85 -25.42
CA CYS A 24 0.87 7.05 -25.29
C CYS A 24 0.52 7.69 -23.94
N ALA A 25 1.15 7.23 -22.85
CA ALA A 25 0.92 7.78 -21.52
C ALA A 25 1.42 9.23 -21.37
N TRP A 26 2.53 9.57 -22.01
CA TRP A 26 3.05 10.95 -22.04
C TRP A 26 2.09 11.93 -22.72
N SER A 27 1.27 11.42 -23.64
CA SER A 27 0.29 12.21 -24.39
C SER A 27 -1.02 12.42 -23.60
N MET A 28 -1.19 11.76 -22.45
CA MET A 28 -2.37 11.94 -21.62
C MET A 28 -2.30 13.26 -20.84
N PRO A 29 -3.40 14.05 -20.78
CA PRO A 29 -3.43 15.28 -20.00
C PRO A 29 -3.10 15.00 -18.53
N GLY A 30 -2.13 15.76 -17.98
CA GLY A 30 -1.84 15.71 -16.56
C GLY A 30 -3.08 16.11 -15.76
N VAL A 31 -3.40 15.35 -14.70
CA VAL A 31 -4.41 15.78 -13.73
C VAL A 31 -3.86 17.03 -13.04
N PRO A 32 -4.62 18.13 -12.94
CA PRO A 32 -4.18 19.33 -12.23
C PRO A 32 -3.71 18.95 -10.83
N HIS A 33 -2.42 19.14 -10.56
CA HIS A 33 -1.89 19.00 -9.22
C HIS A 33 -2.36 20.22 -8.46
N GLY A 34 -3.36 20.05 -7.58
CA GLY A 34 -3.72 21.11 -6.64
C GLY A 34 -2.46 21.58 -5.93
N ASN A 35 -2.20 22.89 -5.94
CA ASN A 35 -1.03 23.45 -5.28
C ASN A 35 -0.91 22.84 -3.88
N PRO A 36 0.26 22.31 -3.49
CA PRO A 36 0.45 21.75 -2.17
C PRO A 36 0.13 22.86 -1.16
N THR A 37 -1.05 22.79 -0.58
CA THR A 37 -1.48 23.73 0.45
C THR A 37 -0.52 23.50 1.59
N ALA A 38 0.18 24.57 2.01
CA ALA A 38 1.11 24.52 3.14
C ALA A 38 0.49 23.72 4.28
N PRO A 39 1.25 22.84 4.97
CA PRO A 39 0.72 22.08 6.08
C PRO A 39 0.04 23.05 7.05
N ALA A 40 -1.26 22.86 7.28
CA ALA A 40 -1.93 23.55 8.36
C ALA A 40 -1.20 23.14 9.64
N ALA A 41 -0.62 24.12 10.34
CA ALA A 41 0.43 23.88 11.34
C ALA A 41 -0.03 23.11 12.58
N ASP A 42 -1.34 22.82 12.74
CA ASP A 42 -1.90 22.41 14.03
C ASP A 42 -2.60 21.03 14.04
N ALA A 43 -2.60 20.27 12.94
CA ALA A 43 -3.18 18.92 12.95
C ALA A 43 -2.11 17.86 13.32
N ARG A 44 -2.24 17.25 14.51
CA ARG A 44 -1.41 16.08 14.88
C ARG A 44 -1.53 14.99 13.80
N PRO A 45 -0.41 14.36 13.37
CA PRO A 45 -0.47 13.32 12.35
C PRO A 45 -1.35 12.17 12.84
N PRO A 46 -2.15 11.53 11.97
CA PRO A 46 -3.01 10.41 12.34
C PRO A 46 -2.17 9.14 12.53
N HIS A 47 -1.29 9.11 13.54
CA HIS A 47 -0.31 8.05 13.78
C HIS A 47 -0.96 6.65 13.82
N GLY A 48 -2.10 6.49 14.50
CA GLY A 48 -2.79 5.21 14.56
C GLY A 48 -3.25 4.71 13.19
N ALA A 49 -3.89 5.56 12.39
CA ALA A 49 -4.35 5.19 11.05
C ALA A 49 -3.16 4.93 10.11
N PHE A 50 -2.09 5.71 10.21
CA PHE A 50 -0.89 5.51 9.40
C PHE A 50 -0.16 4.21 9.76
N THR A 51 -0.03 3.88 11.05
CA THR A 51 0.55 2.61 11.50
C THR A 51 -0.26 1.43 11.00
N LEU A 52 -1.59 1.47 11.09
CA LEU A 52 -2.45 0.41 10.54
C LEU A 52 -2.27 0.27 9.02
N LEU A 53 -2.21 1.38 8.29
CA LEU A 53 -1.94 1.36 6.85
C LEU A 53 -0.57 0.75 6.54
N LEU A 54 0.47 1.16 7.26
CA LEU A 54 1.84 0.66 7.09
C LEU A 54 1.93 -0.83 7.40
N THR A 55 1.30 -1.28 8.48
CA THR A 55 1.23 -2.70 8.85
C THR A 55 0.48 -3.50 7.79
N SER A 56 -0.70 -3.04 7.36
CA SER A 56 -1.47 -3.68 6.30
C SER A 56 -0.64 -3.80 5.01
N TYR A 57 0.04 -2.74 4.60
CA TYR A 57 0.81 -2.72 3.35
C TYR A 57 2.09 -3.55 3.44
N THR A 58 2.73 -3.59 4.61
CA THR A 58 3.87 -4.48 4.87
C THR A 58 3.47 -5.95 4.82
N LEU A 59 2.35 -6.31 5.45
CA LEU A 59 1.79 -7.66 5.38
C LEU A 59 1.43 -8.04 3.94
N GLU A 60 0.84 -7.12 3.17
CA GLU A 60 0.60 -7.37 1.75
C GLU A 60 1.90 -7.63 0.98
N GLY A 61 2.99 -6.89 1.24
CA GLY A 61 4.30 -7.16 0.65
C GLY A 61 4.83 -8.59 0.93
N ILE A 62 4.62 -9.11 2.14
CA ILE A 62 4.96 -10.50 2.51
C ILE A 62 4.12 -11.48 1.66
N GLY A 63 2.80 -11.31 1.63
CA GLY A 63 1.92 -12.20 0.89
C GLY A 63 2.10 -12.13 -0.63
N TYR A 64 2.36 -10.92 -1.15
CA TYR A 64 2.64 -10.66 -2.56
C TYR A 64 3.86 -11.44 -3.04
N ILE A 65 5.00 -11.33 -2.35
CA ILE A 65 6.23 -11.96 -2.84
C ILE A 65 6.10 -13.48 -2.81
N ILE A 66 5.40 -14.03 -1.82
CA ILE A 66 5.10 -15.46 -1.73
C ILE A 66 4.25 -15.88 -2.94
N ALA A 67 3.16 -15.15 -3.21
CA ALA A 67 2.30 -15.43 -4.36
C ALA A 67 3.06 -15.28 -5.69
N GLY A 68 3.73 -14.16 -5.93
CA GLY A 68 4.49 -13.90 -7.16
C GLY A 68 5.59 -14.93 -7.43
N THR A 69 6.20 -15.47 -6.38
CA THR A 69 7.27 -16.47 -6.51
C THR A 69 6.72 -17.88 -6.73
N PHE A 70 5.73 -18.29 -5.93
CA PHE A 70 5.33 -19.70 -5.85
C PHE A 70 4.06 -20.03 -6.63
N LEU A 71 3.25 -19.05 -7.02
CA LEU A 71 2.02 -19.30 -7.78
C LEU A 71 2.34 -19.88 -9.16
N VAL A 72 3.33 -19.31 -9.85
CA VAL A 72 3.79 -19.81 -11.15
C VAL A 72 4.47 -21.17 -11.02
N ALA A 73 5.27 -21.33 -9.96
CA ALA A 73 5.94 -22.59 -9.68
C ALA A 73 4.91 -23.72 -9.39
N ALA A 74 3.81 -23.41 -8.71
CA ALA A 74 2.70 -24.34 -8.48
C ALA A 74 2.01 -24.76 -9.79
N VAL A 75 1.88 -23.85 -10.77
CA VAL A 75 1.34 -24.20 -12.11
C VAL A 75 2.27 -25.16 -12.83
N ALA A 76 3.57 -24.90 -12.76
CA ALA A 76 4.59 -25.65 -13.49
C ALA A 76 4.72 -27.11 -13.01
N GLN A 77 4.33 -27.43 -11.77
CA GLN A 77 4.37 -28.80 -11.25
C GLN A 77 3.33 -29.74 -11.89
N GLY A 78 2.28 -29.22 -12.52
CA GLY A 78 1.18 -30.02 -13.08
C GLY A 78 0.79 -29.69 -14.52
N ALA A 79 1.56 -28.83 -15.21
CA ALA A 79 1.24 -28.32 -16.54
C ALA A 79 2.40 -28.53 -17.52
N PRO A 80 2.14 -28.55 -18.84
CA PRO A 80 3.18 -28.49 -19.85
C PRO A 80 4.14 -27.30 -19.64
N PRO A 81 5.44 -27.43 -19.93
CA PRO A 81 6.46 -26.41 -19.62
C PRO A 81 6.17 -24.99 -20.15
N TRP A 82 5.38 -24.88 -21.23
CA TRP A 82 5.00 -23.59 -21.82
C TRP A 82 3.99 -22.80 -20.96
N LEU A 83 3.19 -23.47 -20.13
CA LEU A 83 2.14 -22.84 -19.34
C LEU A 83 2.66 -22.03 -18.14
N GLY A 84 3.83 -22.40 -17.60
CA GLY A 84 4.47 -21.64 -16.53
C GLY A 84 4.76 -20.19 -16.96
N GLY A 85 5.33 -20.01 -18.17
CA GLY A 85 5.55 -18.69 -18.76
C GLY A 85 4.25 -17.95 -19.11
N SER A 86 3.23 -18.67 -19.60
CA SER A 86 1.92 -18.09 -19.93
C SER A 86 1.17 -17.55 -18.70
N THR A 87 1.41 -18.08 -17.51
CA THR A 87 0.77 -17.61 -16.28
C THR A 87 1.12 -16.14 -16.00
N TRP A 88 2.38 -15.74 -16.22
CA TRP A 88 2.79 -14.33 -16.11
C TRP A 88 2.15 -13.43 -17.16
N LEU A 89 1.88 -13.94 -18.37
CA LEU A 89 1.12 -13.19 -19.38
C LEU A 89 -0.32 -12.94 -18.90
N VAL A 90 -0.94 -13.92 -18.26
CA VAL A 90 -2.30 -13.78 -17.69
C VAL A 90 -2.30 -12.78 -16.53
N VAL A 91 -1.33 -12.86 -15.62
CA VAL A 91 -1.16 -11.87 -14.54
C VAL A 91 -0.98 -10.47 -15.14
N GLY A 92 -0.09 -10.32 -16.13
CA GLY A 92 0.17 -9.04 -16.79
C GLY A 92 -1.09 -8.47 -17.47
N LEU A 93 -1.82 -9.30 -18.21
CA LEU A 93 -3.05 -8.89 -18.88
C LEU A 93 -4.14 -8.47 -17.88
N ALA A 94 -4.30 -9.21 -16.77
CA ALA A 94 -5.20 -8.83 -15.69
C ALA A 94 -4.76 -7.55 -14.96
N THR A 95 -3.45 -7.27 -14.94
CA THR A 95 -2.87 -6.09 -14.31
C THR A 95 -3.13 -4.80 -15.11
N VAL A 96 -3.17 -4.87 -16.44
CA VAL A 96 -3.38 -3.70 -17.33
C VAL A 96 -4.63 -2.89 -16.94
N PRO A 97 -5.84 -3.48 -16.83
CA PRO A 97 -7.04 -2.71 -16.45
C PRO A 97 -7.12 -2.43 -14.95
N SER A 98 -6.30 -3.06 -14.11
CA SER A 98 -6.41 -3.00 -12.65
C SER A 98 -6.37 -1.56 -12.14
N ALA A 99 -5.35 -0.78 -12.51
CA ALA A 99 -5.21 0.60 -12.01
C ALA A 99 -6.46 1.46 -12.33
N ALA A 100 -6.95 1.38 -13.57
CA ALA A 100 -8.11 2.14 -14.03
C ALA A 100 -9.39 1.67 -13.32
N LEU A 101 -9.56 0.36 -13.13
CA LEU A 101 -10.69 -0.20 -12.41
C LEU A 101 -10.73 0.34 -10.97
N TRP A 102 -9.64 0.20 -10.21
CA TRP A 102 -9.62 0.64 -8.81
C TRP A 102 -9.69 2.17 -8.66
N ALA A 103 -9.16 2.93 -9.61
CA ALA A 103 -9.33 4.39 -9.67
C ALA A 103 -10.79 4.78 -9.96
N ALA A 104 -11.48 4.10 -10.88
CA ALA A 104 -12.90 4.35 -11.13
C ALA A 104 -13.76 4.00 -9.90
N LEU A 105 -13.43 2.90 -9.21
CA LEU A 105 -14.10 2.51 -7.96
C LEU A 105 -13.85 3.54 -6.84
N SER A 106 -12.65 4.15 -6.77
CA SER A 106 -12.34 5.15 -5.74
C SER A 106 -13.13 6.46 -5.85
N GLY A 107 -13.74 6.72 -7.01
CA GLY A 107 -14.72 7.79 -7.17
C GLY A 107 -16.08 7.52 -6.51
N ARG A 108 -16.40 6.25 -6.20
CA ARG A 108 -17.70 5.85 -5.64
C ARG A 108 -17.62 5.29 -4.22
N TRP A 109 -16.48 4.73 -3.82
CA TRP A 109 -16.27 4.11 -2.51
C TRP A 109 -15.03 4.68 -1.79
N SER A 110 -15.03 4.60 -0.46
CA SER A 110 -13.91 5.06 0.36
C SER A 110 -12.65 4.20 0.17
N HIS A 111 -11.46 4.82 0.19
CA HIS A 111 -10.17 4.16 0.02
C HIS A 111 -9.94 2.97 0.99
N PRO A 112 -10.21 3.06 2.31
CA PRO A 112 -10.04 1.92 3.22
C PRO A 112 -10.94 0.72 2.86
N MET A 113 -12.17 0.98 2.39
CA MET A 113 -13.08 -0.08 1.96
C MET A 113 -12.56 -0.80 0.71
N LEU A 114 -12.09 -0.05 -0.28
CA LEU A 114 -11.56 -0.62 -1.50
C LEU A 114 -10.26 -1.39 -1.24
N LEU A 115 -9.39 -0.86 -0.38
CA LEU A 115 -8.17 -1.53 0.02
C LEU A 115 -8.47 -2.88 0.70
N MET A 116 -9.39 -2.89 1.67
CA MET A 116 -9.87 -4.12 2.31
C MET A 116 -10.44 -5.12 1.29
N ALA A 117 -11.28 -4.66 0.35
CA ALA A 117 -11.88 -5.52 -0.67
C ALA A 117 -10.83 -6.09 -1.64
N ALA A 118 -9.87 -5.26 -2.09
CA ALA A 118 -8.78 -5.67 -2.96
C ALA A 118 -7.90 -6.73 -2.29
N LEU A 119 -7.52 -6.50 -1.02
CA LEU A 119 -6.73 -7.46 -0.23
C LEU A 119 -7.49 -8.76 -0.01
N ALA A 120 -8.78 -8.70 0.33
CA ALA A 120 -9.59 -9.91 0.49
C ALA A 120 -9.70 -10.71 -0.82
N LEU A 121 -9.91 -10.03 -1.95
CA LEU A 121 -9.98 -10.67 -3.26
C LEU A 121 -8.63 -11.29 -3.66
N GLN A 122 -7.52 -10.60 -3.36
CA GLN A 122 -6.16 -11.11 -3.57
C GLN A 122 -5.91 -12.36 -2.72
N ALA A 123 -6.28 -12.34 -1.43
CA ALA A 123 -6.15 -13.48 -0.54
C ALA A 123 -6.93 -14.70 -1.04
N VAL A 124 -8.16 -14.50 -1.54
CA VAL A 124 -8.96 -15.57 -2.17
C VAL A 124 -8.25 -16.13 -3.40
N GLY A 125 -7.69 -15.28 -4.26
CA GLY A 125 -6.93 -15.74 -5.43
C GLY A 125 -5.73 -16.60 -5.07
N ILE A 126 -4.97 -16.20 -4.05
CA ILE A 126 -3.81 -16.95 -3.56
C ILE A 126 -4.26 -18.27 -2.91
N ALA A 127 -5.35 -18.26 -2.12
CA ALA A 127 -5.88 -19.44 -1.47
C ALA A 127 -6.40 -20.47 -2.48
N VAL A 128 -7.11 -20.03 -3.53
CA VAL A 128 -7.58 -20.88 -4.62
C VAL A 128 -6.39 -21.59 -5.28
N ALA A 129 -5.33 -20.86 -5.62
CA ALA A 129 -4.13 -21.44 -6.22
C ALA A 129 -3.41 -22.42 -5.27
N GLY A 130 -3.39 -22.14 -3.97
CA GLY A 130 -2.73 -22.99 -2.96
C GLY A 130 -3.52 -24.25 -2.57
N ALA A 131 -4.85 -24.17 -2.51
CA ALA A 131 -5.71 -25.25 -2.00
C ALA A 131 -6.19 -26.23 -3.08
N LEU A 132 -6.64 -25.71 -4.24
CA LEU A 132 -7.30 -26.51 -5.26
C LEU A 132 -6.29 -27.13 -6.25
N GLY A 133 -5.13 -26.50 -6.42
CA GLY A 133 -4.09 -26.95 -7.35
C GLY A 133 -4.55 -27.03 -8.81
N GLY A 134 -3.59 -27.32 -9.70
CA GLY A 134 -3.86 -27.46 -11.12
C GLY A 134 -4.01 -26.15 -11.89
N VAL A 135 -4.13 -26.27 -13.22
CA VAL A 135 -4.06 -25.15 -14.17
C VAL A 135 -5.20 -24.15 -13.96
N THR A 136 -6.44 -24.63 -13.79
CA THR A 136 -7.61 -23.76 -13.66
C THR A 136 -7.54 -22.92 -12.39
N ALA A 137 -7.23 -23.53 -11.25
CA ALA A 137 -7.09 -22.80 -9.98
C ALA A 137 -5.96 -21.78 -10.05
N ALA A 138 -4.86 -22.11 -10.71
CA ALA A 138 -3.77 -21.19 -10.89
C ALA A 138 -4.09 -20.02 -11.84
N LEU A 139 -4.82 -20.25 -12.94
CA LEU A 139 -5.26 -19.17 -13.83
C LEU A 139 -6.23 -18.23 -13.11
N VAL A 140 -7.17 -18.78 -12.34
CA VAL A 140 -8.06 -17.98 -11.49
C VAL A 140 -7.26 -17.18 -10.48
N GLY A 141 -6.30 -17.81 -9.79
CA GLY A 141 -5.41 -17.14 -8.85
C GLY A 141 -4.58 -16.03 -9.51
N ALA A 142 -4.05 -16.28 -10.71
CA ALA A 142 -3.28 -15.31 -11.49
C ALA A 142 -4.11 -14.08 -11.89
N VAL A 143 -5.35 -14.29 -12.33
CA VAL A 143 -6.28 -13.20 -12.68
C VAL A 143 -6.64 -12.38 -11.45
N LEU A 144 -7.01 -13.03 -10.34
CA LEU A 144 -7.38 -12.34 -9.10
C LEU A 144 -6.19 -11.59 -8.49
N PHE A 145 -5.01 -12.20 -8.50
CA PHE A 145 -3.76 -11.59 -8.04
C PHE A 145 -3.36 -10.39 -8.91
N GLY A 146 -3.29 -10.56 -10.24
CA GLY A 146 -2.94 -9.48 -11.17
C GLY A 146 -3.94 -8.33 -11.16
N GLY A 147 -5.23 -8.64 -11.09
CA GLY A 147 -6.32 -7.66 -11.05
C GLY A 147 -6.43 -6.88 -9.73
N THR A 148 -5.70 -7.26 -8.68
CA THR A 148 -5.72 -6.59 -7.37
C THR A 148 -4.40 -5.90 -7.04
N PHE A 149 -3.26 -6.46 -7.47
CA PHE A 149 -1.93 -6.00 -7.09
C PHE A 149 -1.68 -4.50 -7.31
N ILE A 150 -1.94 -3.99 -8.53
CA ILE A 150 -1.78 -2.55 -8.80
C ILE A 150 -2.88 -1.72 -8.12
N GLY A 151 -4.06 -2.30 -7.91
CA GLY A 151 -5.13 -1.67 -7.12
C GLY A 151 -4.72 -1.40 -5.68
N VAL A 152 -4.18 -2.42 -5.00
CA VAL A 152 -3.74 -2.33 -3.60
C VAL A 152 -2.66 -1.27 -3.45
N SER A 153 -1.61 -1.31 -4.26
CA SER A 153 -0.51 -0.34 -4.19
C SER A 153 -0.96 1.10 -4.47
N THR A 154 -1.80 1.31 -5.49
CA THR A 154 -2.33 2.64 -5.80
C THR A 154 -3.23 3.19 -4.69
N LEU A 155 -4.14 2.35 -4.15
CA LEU A 155 -5.03 2.72 -3.05
C LEU A 155 -4.27 2.99 -1.75
N ALA A 156 -3.25 2.19 -1.42
CA ALA A 156 -2.44 2.35 -0.22
C ALA A 156 -1.62 3.64 -0.27
N LEU A 157 -0.96 3.93 -1.40
CA LEU A 157 -0.21 5.17 -1.59
C LEU A 157 -1.13 6.39 -1.61
N ALA A 158 -2.32 6.29 -2.21
CA ALA A 158 -3.33 7.34 -2.15
C ALA A 158 -3.79 7.59 -0.72
N ALA A 159 -4.10 6.53 0.05
CA ALA A 159 -4.47 6.63 1.46
C ALA A 159 -3.36 7.28 2.29
N GLY A 160 -2.10 6.91 2.07
CA GLY A 160 -0.96 7.52 2.75
C GLY A 160 -0.83 9.03 2.48
N ARG A 161 -1.09 9.46 1.24
CA ARG A 161 -1.14 10.89 0.87
C ARG A 161 -2.31 11.62 1.52
N LEU A 162 -3.49 10.98 1.56
CA LEU A 162 -4.69 11.56 2.18
C LEU A 162 -4.56 11.74 3.69
N LEU A 163 -3.81 10.85 4.36
CA LEU A 163 -3.48 11.00 5.79
C LEU A 163 -2.50 12.16 6.07
N ARG A 164 -1.92 12.77 5.03
CA ARG A 164 -0.92 13.87 5.11
C ARG A 164 0.26 13.54 6.05
N TYR A 165 0.58 12.26 6.22
CA TYR A 165 1.67 11.84 7.10
C TYR A 165 3.03 12.19 6.48
N PRO A 166 3.98 12.77 7.24
CA PRO A 166 5.29 13.13 6.72
C PRO A 166 6.01 11.92 6.11
N ARG A 167 6.48 12.04 4.86
CA ARG A 167 7.19 10.97 4.13
C ARG A 167 6.38 9.68 3.99
N ALA A 168 5.05 9.75 3.98
CA ALA A 168 4.16 8.58 3.86
C ALA A 168 4.56 7.60 2.75
N VAL A 169 4.77 8.11 1.53
CA VAL A 169 5.14 7.27 0.37
C VAL A 169 6.46 6.55 0.61
N ALA A 170 7.48 7.23 1.15
CA ALA A 170 8.77 6.61 1.42
C ALA A 170 8.65 5.50 2.47
N LEU A 171 7.95 5.77 3.58
CA LEU A 171 7.75 4.80 4.66
C LEU A 171 6.93 3.58 4.21
N LEU A 172 5.86 3.80 3.44
CA LEU A 172 5.05 2.72 2.88
C LEU A 172 5.87 1.85 1.92
N THR A 173 6.66 2.46 1.04
CA THR A 173 7.57 1.73 0.15
C THR A 173 8.62 0.95 0.93
N THR A 174 9.21 1.53 1.99
CA THR A 174 10.15 0.82 2.85
C THR A 174 9.49 -0.37 3.56
N GLY A 175 8.32 -0.18 4.16
CA GLY A 175 7.57 -1.27 4.82
C GLY A 175 7.23 -2.39 3.84
N TYR A 176 6.78 -2.04 2.64
CA TYR A 176 6.53 -3.00 1.57
C TYR A 176 7.76 -3.83 1.21
N SER A 177 8.92 -3.17 1.03
CA SER A 177 10.19 -3.85 0.75
C SER A 177 10.65 -4.76 1.89
N VAL A 178 10.47 -4.33 3.14
CA VAL A 178 10.74 -5.19 4.32
C VAL A 178 9.86 -6.45 4.26
N GLY A 179 8.58 -6.29 3.96
CA GLY A 179 7.66 -7.41 3.77
C GLY A 179 8.14 -8.39 2.69
N GLN A 180 8.58 -7.88 1.54
CA GLN A 180 9.10 -8.71 0.46
C GLN A 180 10.37 -9.49 0.84
N ILE A 181 11.22 -8.95 1.70
CA ILE A 181 12.41 -9.65 2.20
C ILE A 181 12.00 -10.76 3.18
N LEU A 182 11.01 -10.49 4.05
CA LEU A 182 10.54 -11.44 5.05
C LEU A 182 9.75 -12.59 4.46
N GLY A 183 8.99 -12.38 3.37
CA GLY A 183 8.12 -13.39 2.76
C GLY A 183 8.80 -14.74 2.49
N PRO A 184 9.89 -14.79 1.72
CA PRO A 184 10.60 -16.04 1.45
C PRO A 184 11.16 -16.70 2.72
N LEU A 185 11.61 -15.91 3.69
CA LEU A 185 12.14 -16.42 4.96
C LEU A 185 11.06 -17.14 5.79
N VAL A 186 9.84 -16.60 5.79
CA VAL A 186 8.68 -17.17 6.51
C VAL A 186 8.27 -18.51 5.90
N VAL A 187 8.28 -18.64 4.58
CA VAL A 187 7.77 -19.86 3.90
C VAL A 187 8.84 -20.86 3.51
N ALA A 188 10.14 -20.53 3.62
CA ALA A 188 11.24 -21.43 3.24
C ALA A 188 11.13 -22.85 3.83
N PRO A 189 10.79 -23.05 5.12
CA PRO A 189 10.65 -24.40 5.69
C PRO A 189 9.48 -25.22 5.11
N LEU A 190 8.50 -24.55 4.48
CA LEU A 190 7.30 -25.19 3.95
C LEU A 190 7.49 -25.74 2.53
N LEU A 191 8.53 -25.28 1.84
CA LEU A 191 8.78 -25.62 0.43
C LEU A 191 9.11 -27.09 0.20
N HIS A 192 9.53 -27.82 1.24
CA HIS A 192 9.81 -29.26 1.15
C HIS A 192 8.58 -30.11 0.79
N HIS A 193 7.37 -29.60 1.06
CA HIS A 193 6.10 -30.31 0.83
C HIS A 193 5.36 -29.78 -0.42
N GLY A 194 6.06 -29.02 -1.28
CA GLY A 194 5.51 -28.34 -2.44
C GLY A 194 5.13 -26.88 -2.18
N PHE A 195 4.48 -26.26 -3.16
CA PHE A 195 4.21 -24.81 -3.15
C PHE A 195 2.85 -24.43 -2.54
N GLY A 196 1.91 -25.38 -2.43
CA GLY A 196 0.57 -25.14 -1.87
C GLY A 196 0.58 -24.58 -0.45
N PRO A 197 1.29 -25.19 0.52
CA PRO A 197 1.36 -24.67 1.89
C PRO A 197 1.95 -23.26 1.97
N ALA A 198 2.97 -22.95 1.17
CA ALA A 198 3.54 -21.61 1.10
C ALA A 198 2.51 -20.58 0.59
N LEU A 199 1.76 -20.92 -0.46
CA LEU A 199 0.68 -20.08 -0.97
C LEU A 199 -0.42 -19.85 0.07
N LEU A 200 -0.82 -20.89 0.82
CA LEU A 200 -1.82 -20.75 1.88
C LEU A 200 -1.35 -19.81 3.01
N VAL A 201 -0.08 -19.89 3.40
CA VAL A 201 0.49 -18.91 4.35
C VAL A 201 0.45 -17.51 3.77
N GLY A 202 0.82 -17.34 2.50
CA GLY A 202 0.68 -16.07 1.79
C GLY A 202 -0.75 -15.53 1.82
N ALA A 203 -1.74 -16.39 1.54
CA ALA A 203 -3.16 -16.03 1.57
C ALA A 203 -3.62 -15.59 2.97
N VAL A 204 -3.20 -16.29 4.03
CA VAL A 204 -3.49 -15.93 5.42
C VAL A 204 -2.88 -14.58 5.78
N VAL A 205 -1.64 -14.32 5.35
CA VAL A 205 -0.96 -13.03 5.59
C VAL A 205 -1.67 -11.88 4.87
N VAL A 206 -2.08 -12.06 3.61
CA VAL A 206 -2.86 -11.05 2.88
C VAL A 206 -4.25 -10.86 3.51
N LEU A 207 -4.87 -11.93 4.00
CA LEU A 207 -6.15 -11.83 4.73
C LEU A 207 -5.99 -11.05 6.05
N ALA A 208 -4.88 -11.24 6.76
CA ALA A 208 -4.54 -10.43 7.93
C ALA A 208 -4.35 -8.95 7.55
N ALA A 209 -3.71 -8.66 6.41
CA ALA A 209 -3.64 -7.30 5.87
C ALA A 209 -5.04 -6.71 5.62
N ALA A 210 -5.95 -7.50 5.02
CA ALA A 210 -7.33 -7.09 4.80
C ALA A 210 -8.05 -6.77 6.12
N ALA A 211 -7.85 -7.59 7.16
CA ALA A 211 -8.41 -7.36 8.48
C ALA A 211 -7.87 -6.06 9.12
N VAL A 212 -6.57 -5.81 9.04
CA VAL A 212 -5.95 -4.57 9.52
C VAL A 212 -6.51 -3.34 8.79
N SER A 213 -6.68 -3.42 7.47
CA SER A 213 -7.34 -2.38 6.67
C SER A 213 -8.81 -2.17 7.06
N GLY A 214 -9.52 -3.25 7.41
CA GLY A 214 -10.86 -3.21 7.99
C GLY A 214 -10.91 -2.50 9.34
N VAL A 215 -9.95 -2.74 10.24
CA VAL A 215 -9.81 -2.02 11.51
C VAL A 215 -9.55 -0.54 11.26
N MET A 216 -8.65 -0.20 10.33
CA MET A 216 -8.38 1.18 9.93
C MET A 216 -9.66 1.88 9.47
N ARG A 217 -10.52 1.21 8.69
CA ARG A 217 -11.82 1.76 8.29
C ARG A 217 -12.71 2.09 9.49
N ILE A 218 -12.74 1.25 10.51
CA ILE A 218 -13.54 1.48 11.73
C ILE A 218 -12.99 2.68 12.50
N VAL A 219 -11.67 2.74 12.70
CA VAL A 219 -10.99 3.84 13.40
C VAL A 219 -11.18 5.18 12.69
N VAL A 220 -11.05 5.21 11.36
CA VAL A 220 -11.25 6.42 10.56
C VAL A 220 -12.71 6.87 10.54
N ARG A 221 -13.68 5.94 10.66
CA ARG A 221 -15.11 6.26 10.78
C ARG A 221 -15.50 6.77 12.16
N HIS A 222 -14.79 6.38 13.22
CA HIS A 222 -15.07 6.77 14.60
C HIS A 222 -13.88 7.50 15.23
N PRO A 223 -13.65 8.78 14.90
CA PRO A 223 -12.56 9.57 15.49
C PRO A 223 -12.70 9.80 17.01
N GLY A 224 -13.81 9.41 17.63
CA GLY A 224 -14.18 9.77 19.02
C GLY A 224 -13.80 8.80 20.14
N ILE A 225 -13.11 7.67 19.90
CA ILE A 225 -12.89 6.65 20.96
C ILE A 225 -11.40 6.44 21.33
N GLY A 226 -10.45 7.04 20.60
CA GLY A 226 -9.01 6.78 20.80
C GLY A 226 -8.19 7.86 21.51
N GLY A 227 -8.79 8.98 21.92
CA GLY A 227 -8.06 10.17 22.40
C GLY A 227 -7.88 10.29 23.92
N ALA A 228 -8.45 9.40 24.73
CA ALA A 228 -8.52 9.56 26.18
C ALA A 228 -7.32 8.99 26.96
N GLN A 229 -6.16 8.76 26.34
CA GLN A 229 -5.04 8.11 27.02
C GLN A 229 -3.67 8.72 26.67
N HIS A 230 -3.48 9.99 27.02
CA HIS A 230 -2.20 10.53 27.51
C HIS A 230 -2.37 11.80 28.38
N GLU A 231 -3.56 12.03 28.93
CA GLU A 231 -3.79 13.04 29.97
C GLU A 231 -3.72 12.35 31.34
N ILE A 232 -2.56 11.75 31.63
CA ILE A 232 -2.19 11.40 33.00
C ILE A 232 -1.02 12.32 33.36
N ALA A 233 -1.38 13.39 34.07
CA ALA A 233 -0.63 13.94 35.18
C ALA A 233 0.90 13.99 35.04
N CYS A 234 1.38 15.00 34.31
CA CYS A 234 2.56 15.75 34.76
C CYS A 234 2.13 17.20 34.96
N THR A 235 1.34 17.43 36.00
CA THR A 235 1.38 18.71 36.71
C THR A 235 2.75 18.79 37.39
N SER A 236 3.78 19.14 36.63
CA SER A 236 5.02 19.64 37.21
C SER A 236 4.76 21.10 37.58
N GLY A 237 4.50 21.33 38.85
CA GLY A 237 4.59 22.67 39.41
C GLY A 237 6.04 23.14 39.32
N GLU A 238 6.24 24.27 38.66
CA GLU A 238 7.41 25.16 38.87
C GLU A 238 6.91 26.57 38.57
N LEU A 239 6.47 27.28 39.60
CA LEU A 239 7.24 28.22 40.42
C LEU A 239 7.23 29.61 39.78
N VAL A 240 6.21 30.38 40.18
CA VAL A 240 6.18 31.84 40.03
C VAL A 240 7.34 32.40 40.85
N ASP A 241 8.38 32.88 40.18
CA ASP A 241 9.42 33.68 40.81
C ASP A 241 8.92 35.12 40.98
N HIS A 242 8.45 35.42 42.18
CA HIS A 242 8.30 36.78 42.68
C HIS A 242 9.62 37.17 43.37
N GLY A 243 10.50 37.84 42.64
CA GLY A 243 11.80 38.27 43.13
C GLY A 243 12.24 39.59 42.52
N GLU A 244 11.88 40.68 43.20
CA GLU A 244 12.31 42.06 42.97
C GLU A 244 13.81 42.20 42.65
N HIS A 245 14.19 43.09 41.71
CA HIS A 245 15.19 44.16 41.90
C HIS A 245 15.37 45.02 40.62
N GLY A 246 14.83 46.24 40.67
CA GLY A 246 15.53 47.48 40.33
C GLY A 246 15.92 47.79 38.88
N ARG A 247 15.09 48.61 38.19
CA ARG A 247 15.40 50.03 37.93
C ARG A 247 14.27 50.73 37.18
N ALA A 248 13.86 51.86 37.75
CA ALA A 248 12.91 52.81 37.19
C ALA A 248 13.39 53.36 35.84
N GLY A 249 12.48 53.37 34.87
CA GLY A 249 12.57 54.10 33.61
C GLY A 249 11.18 54.55 33.19
N LEU A 250 10.72 55.66 33.75
CA LEU A 250 9.56 56.42 33.30
C LEU A 250 9.87 57.01 31.90
N ALA A 251 9.11 56.64 30.89
CA ALA A 251 8.93 57.47 29.68
C ALA A 251 7.54 57.22 29.07
N THR A 252 6.82 58.32 28.92
CA THR A 252 5.41 58.51 28.63
C THR A 252 5.02 58.28 27.17
N THR A 253 3.87 57.65 26.92
CA THR A 253 2.97 57.97 25.78
C THR A 253 1.92 58.98 26.29
N PRO A 254 1.17 59.75 25.47
CA PRO A 254 0.82 59.55 24.06
C PRO A 254 0.91 60.82 23.17
N ASP A 255 0.78 60.69 21.84
CA ASP A 255 0.04 61.72 21.12
C ASP A 255 -0.66 61.21 19.86
N GLN A 256 -1.83 61.77 19.62
CA GLN A 256 -2.86 61.36 18.66
C GLN A 256 -3.05 62.47 17.60
N ARG A 257 -3.29 62.04 16.35
CA ARG A 257 -4.04 62.72 15.24
C ARG A 257 -3.33 63.83 14.42
N PRO A 258 -3.92 64.28 13.28
CA PRO A 258 -4.87 63.67 12.32
C PRO A 258 -4.38 63.76 10.84
N ARG A 259 -5.12 63.07 9.94
CA ARG A 259 -5.04 63.19 8.47
C ARG A 259 -5.60 64.53 7.97
N PRO A 260 -5.17 64.98 6.78
CA PRO A 260 -6.05 65.43 5.71
C PRO A 260 -6.36 64.31 4.70
#